data_AF-A0A068V7V1-F1
#
_entry.id   AF-A0A068V7V1-F1
#
_cell.length_a   1.000
_cell.length_b   1.000
_cell.length_c   1.000
_cell.angle_alpha   90.00
_cell.angle_beta   90.00
_cell.angle_gamma   90.00
#
_symmetry.space_group_name_H-M   'P 1'
#
loop_
_entity.id
_entity.type
_entity.pdbx_description
1 polymer ?
#
loop_
_entity_poly.entity_id
_entity_poly.type
_entity_poly.pdbx_seq_one_letter_code
_entity_poly.pdbx_strand_id
1 'polypeptide(L)'
;MILDFLKALQGCSKLTDRFSIGDRVVCKVDYDRRSLLAPNHTCTHMLNFALREVLGNHVDQKGSIVLPEKLRFDFSHGKPVKPEELRKIETIVNEQIKAEMDVFSEEAKLADAKRINGLRAVFGEVYPDPVRIVAIGQSVEDMLADPENQNWLSISAELCGGTHISNTREAKAFALLSEEGIAKGIRRITAVTTVSALNAMELASLIEHEVNETFKSEGALLEQTMSINAYFYAVNSETGKPVKPEELRKIETIVNEQIKAEMDVFSEEAKLADAKRINGLRAVFGEVYPDPVRIVAIGQSVEDMLADPENQNWLSISAELCGGTHISNTREAKAFALLSEEGIAKGIRRITAVTTVSALNAMELASLIEHEVNETFKSEGALLEQRVTKLNGRVEGAVIPTVKKADIKAKLSLLQNHIIKAKKKIAEENTQNAVKVALEEAAVSSSDGKAYCLTHVNVGGDTAAIREAVLKVTEQKGMAVMVISKDDAANKVVVCAGVPEKNDQYKQLNAKEWLRVALEPLSGKGGGKGCLAQGQGSGISHVSEAMDIAASFATLKLNQ
;
A
#
# COMPACT_ATOMS: atom_id res chain seq x y z
N MET A 1 -32.42 9.35 7.24
CA MET A 1 -32.69 10.66 6.61
C MET A 1 -32.88 11.80 7.60
N ILE A 2 -33.87 11.79 8.52
CA ILE A 2 -34.05 12.90 9.50
C ILE A 2 -32.87 13.00 10.50
N LEU A 3 -32.26 11.88 10.90
CA LEU A 3 -31.09 11.89 11.80
C LEU A 3 -29.77 12.35 11.15
N ASP A 4 -29.58 12.17 9.85
CA ASP A 4 -28.39 12.69 9.14
C ASP A 4 -28.55 14.16 8.77
N PHE A 5 -29.79 14.62 8.57
CA PHE A 5 -30.13 16.03 8.44
C PHE A 5 -29.82 16.81 9.73
N LEU A 6 -29.95 16.17 10.90
CA LEU A 6 -29.62 16.75 12.20
C LEU A 6 -28.12 16.85 12.49
N LYS A 7 -27.26 16.06 11.84
CA LYS A 7 -25.79 16.19 11.95
C LYS A 7 -25.21 17.28 11.06
N ALA A 8 -25.93 17.71 10.03
CA ALA A 8 -25.56 18.86 9.20
C ALA A 8 -25.99 20.21 9.82
N LEU A 9 -26.66 20.16 10.97
CA LEU A 9 -27.19 21.31 11.69
C LEU A 9 -26.27 21.71 12.84
N GLN A 10 -25.25 22.51 12.57
CA GLN A 10 -24.55 23.23 13.64
C GLN A 10 -25.47 24.36 14.14
N GLY A 11 -26.18 24.12 15.24
CA GLY A 11 -26.81 25.17 16.03
C GLY A 11 -28.34 25.26 15.91
N CYS A 12 -29.04 24.22 16.36
CA CYS A 12 -30.39 24.40 16.91
C CYS A 12 -30.27 25.01 18.32
N SER A 13 -30.24 26.34 18.43
CA SER A 13 -30.23 27.01 19.73
C SER A 13 -31.61 26.95 20.39
N LYS A 14 -31.83 25.91 21.21
CA LYS A 14 -32.57 26.04 22.46
C LYS A 14 -31.57 25.89 23.60
N LEU A 15 -31.64 26.75 24.60
CA LEU A 15 -30.82 26.78 25.82
C LEU A 15 -31.00 25.56 26.75
N THR A 16 -31.41 24.41 26.21
CA THR A 16 -31.69 23.18 26.95
C THR A 16 -31.39 21.97 26.05
N ASP A 17 -30.56 21.04 26.50
CA ASP A 17 -30.11 19.81 25.80
C ASP A 17 -31.22 18.79 25.47
N ARG A 18 -32.50 19.20 25.51
CA ARG A 18 -33.65 18.35 25.19
C ARG A 18 -34.62 19.12 24.31
N PHE A 19 -34.90 18.56 23.14
CA PHE A 19 -35.97 19.03 22.27
C PHE A 19 -37.29 18.37 22.65
N SER A 20 -38.37 19.14 22.68
CA SER A 20 -39.74 18.65 22.79
C SER A 20 -40.52 18.92 21.51
N ILE A 21 -41.54 18.10 21.23
CA ILE A 21 -42.45 18.36 20.10
C ILE A 21 -43.12 19.72 20.33
N GLY A 22 -43.01 20.62 19.34
CA GLY A 22 -43.51 22.01 19.42
C GLY A 22 -42.42 23.06 19.60
N ASP A 23 -41.16 22.66 19.78
CA ASP A 23 -40.03 23.58 19.93
C ASP A 23 -39.70 24.35 18.65
N ARG A 24 -39.51 25.67 18.79
CA ARG A 24 -38.95 26.50 17.72
C ARG A 24 -37.44 26.36 17.72
N VAL A 25 -36.88 25.99 16.57
CA VAL A 25 -35.44 25.82 16.37
C VAL A 25 -34.96 26.63 15.17
N VAL A 26 -33.68 27.01 15.19
CA VAL A 26 -33.01 27.65 14.06
C VAL A 26 -32.17 26.61 13.35
N CYS A 27 -32.37 26.47 12.04
CA CYS A 27 -31.65 25.54 11.20
C CYS A 27 -30.48 26.27 10.52
N LYS A 28 -29.24 25.91 10.84
CA LYS A 28 -28.02 26.48 10.24
C LYS A 28 -27.19 25.39 9.58
N VAL A 29 -26.73 25.67 8.36
CA VAL A 29 -25.82 24.81 7.60
C VAL A 29 -24.40 25.35 7.74
N ASP A 30 -23.44 24.48 8.04
CA ASP A 30 -22.01 24.80 7.96
C ASP A 30 -21.58 24.86 6.48
N TYR A 31 -21.52 26.08 5.95
CA TYR A 31 -21.17 26.32 4.56
C TYR A 31 -19.68 26.15 4.27
N ASP A 32 -18.81 26.30 5.27
CA ASP A 32 -17.37 26.09 5.11
C ASP A 32 -17.11 24.60 4.84
N ARG A 33 -17.66 23.72 5.69
CA ARG A 33 -17.60 22.27 5.44
C ARG A 33 -18.32 21.87 4.16
N ARG A 34 -19.47 22.48 3.85
CA ARG A 34 -20.22 22.18 2.63
C ARG A 34 -19.42 22.54 1.37
N SER A 35 -18.67 23.64 1.39
CA SER A 35 -17.83 24.07 0.27
C SER A 35 -16.70 23.10 -0.05
N LEU A 36 -16.20 22.35 0.95
CA LEU A 36 -15.19 21.31 0.78
C LEU A 36 -15.79 19.99 0.26
N LEU A 37 -17.05 19.70 0.64
CA LEU A 37 -17.74 18.46 0.23
C LEU A 37 -18.26 18.53 -1.21
N ALA A 38 -18.81 19.67 -1.63
CA ALA A 38 -19.50 19.82 -2.91
C ALA A 38 -18.65 19.49 -4.15
N PRO A 39 -17.36 19.88 -4.21
CA PRO A 39 -16.48 19.50 -5.31
C PRO A 39 -16.20 17.99 -5.33
N ASN A 40 -15.89 17.41 -4.17
CA ASN A 40 -15.68 15.97 -4.05
C ASN A 40 -16.94 15.18 -4.47
N HIS A 41 -18.13 15.66 -4.13
CA HIS A 41 -19.37 15.02 -4.55
C HIS A 41 -19.59 15.09 -6.06
N THR A 42 -19.40 16.25 -6.66
CA THR A 42 -19.59 16.43 -8.11
C THR A 42 -18.57 15.62 -8.89
N CYS A 43 -17.31 15.62 -8.47
CA CYS A 43 -16.28 14.77 -9.08
C CYS A 43 -16.53 13.27 -8.88
N THR A 44 -17.35 12.86 -7.91
CA THR A 44 -17.77 11.46 -7.78
C THR A 44 -18.67 11.04 -8.95
N HIS A 45 -19.60 11.90 -9.38
CA HIS A 45 -20.43 11.65 -10.56
C HIS A 45 -19.63 11.69 -11.87
N MET A 46 -18.69 12.63 -11.97
CA MET A 46 -17.75 12.71 -13.10
C MET A 46 -16.87 11.45 -13.17
N LEU A 47 -16.40 10.94 -12.03
CA LEU A 47 -15.64 9.70 -11.93
C LEU A 47 -16.49 8.48 -12.33
N ASN A 48 -17.74 8.40 -11.87
CA ASN A 48 -18.65 7.31 -12.23
C ASN A 48 -18.93 7.27 -13.74
N PHE A 49 -19.06 8.43 -14.37
CA PHE A 49 -19.13 8.57 -15.82
C PHE A 49 -17.84 8.10 -16.50
N ALA A 50 -16.68 8.62 -16.09
CA ALA A 50 -15.38 8.29 -16.67
C ALA A 50 -15.05 6.79 -16.56
N LEU A 51 -15.42 6.15 -15.43
CA LEU A 51 -15.28 4.71 -15.24
C LEU A 51 -16.09 3.91 -16.26
N ARG A 52 -17.33 4.32 -16.54
CA ARG A 52 -18.18 3.66 -17.53
C ARG A 52 -17.65 3.85 -18.95
N GLU A 53 -17.20 5.05 -19.30
CA GLU A 53 -16.64 5.34 -20.62
C GLU A 53 -15.36 4.52 -20.90
N VAL A 54 -14.51 4.33 -19.89
CA VAL A 54 -13.23 3.62 -20.07
C VAL A 54 -13.37 2.11 -19.92
N LEU A 55 -14.13 1.64 -18.93
CA LEU A 55 -14.22 0.22 -18.59
C LEU A 55 -15.44 -0.47 -19.18
N GLY A 56 -16.50 0.27 -19.52
CA GLY A 56 -17.75 -0.25 -20.08
C GLY A 56 -18.92 -0.33 -19.10
N ASN A 57 -20.09 -0.74 -19.62
CA ASN A 57 -21.38 -0.69 -18.93
C ASN A 57 -21.55 -1.69 -17.76
N HIS A 58 -20.62 -2.63 -17.54
CA HIS A 58 -20.68 -3.56 -16.40
C HIS A 58 -20.21 -2.96 -15.07
N VAL A 59 -19.68 -1.73 -15.12
CA VAL A 59 -19.22 -1.01 -13.94
C VAL A 59 -20.39 -0.31 -13.28
N ASP A 60 -20.78 -0.76 -12.10
CA ASP A 60 -21.84 -0.20 -11.26
C ASP A 60 -21.29 0.22 -9.91
N GLN A 61 -21.81 1.33 -9.39
CA GLN A 61 -21.52 1.78 -8.03
C GLN A 61 -21.96 0.72 -6.99
N LYS A 62 -21.07 0.44 -6.04
CA LYS A 62 -21.28 -0.44 -4.89
C LYS A 62 -21.15 0.29 -3.55
N GLY A 63 -20.70 1.53 -3.56
CA GLY A 63 -20.57 2.37 -2.38
C GLY A 63 -19.91 3.70 -2.72
N SER A 64 -20.19 4.74 -1.95
CA SER A 64 -19.50 6.02 -2.06
C SER A 64 -19.42 6.70 -0.70
N ILE A 65 -18.33 7.42 -0.46
CA ILE A 65 -18.18 8.33 0.67
C ILE A 65 -17.57 9.63 0.16
N VAL A 66 -18.17 10.75 0.58
CA VAL A 66 -17.67 12.10 0.32
C VAL A 66 -17.32 12.75 1.64
N LEU A 67 -16.04 13.09 1.82
CA LEU A 67 -15.49 13.79 3.00
C LEU A 67 -14.88 15.13 2.56
N PRO A 68 -14.64 16.08 3.47
CA PRO A 68 -13.97 17.33 3.13
C PRO A 68 -12.60 17.13 2.48
N GLU A 69 -11.85 16.13 2.95
CA GLU A 69 -10.47 15.89 2.52
C GLU A 69 -10.33 14.96 1.31
N LYS A 70 -11.36 14.14 0.98
CA LYS A 70 -11.30 13.15 -0.10
C LYS A 70 -12.68 12.59 -0.49
N LEU A 71 -12.74 11.94 -1.65
CA LEU A 71 -13.82 11.05 -2.03
C LEU A 71 -13.34 9.59 -2.15
N ARG A 72 -14.28 8.67 -1.94
CA ARG A 72 -14.07 7.23 -2.09
C ARG A 72 -15.22 6.64 -2.89
N PHE A 73 -14.90 5.91 -3.94
CA PHE A 73 -15.88 5.34 -4.85
C PHE A 73 -15.65 3.84 -5.04
N ASP A 74 -16.65 3.03 -4.69
CA ASP A 74 -16.61 1.58 -4.81
C ASP A 74 -17.42 1.15 -6.02
N PHE A 75 -16.88 0.29 -6.87
CA PHE A 75 -17.50 -0.10 -8.14
C PHE A 75 -17.29 -1.57 -8.48
N SER A 76 -18.18 -2.16 -9.28
CA SER A 76 -18.03 -3.54 -9.76
C SER A 76 -16.98 -3.63 -10.86
N HIS A 77 -15.91 -4.37 -10.58
CA HIS A 77 -14.90 -4.70 -11.58
C HIS A 77 -14.09 -5.93 -11.15
N GLY A 78 -13.94 -6.91 -12.05
CA GLY A 78 -13.41 -8.23 -11.71
C GLY A 78 -11.89 -8.33 -11.60
N LYS A 79 -11.14 -7.33 -12.07
CA LYS A 79 -9.67 -7.36 -12.19
C LYS A 79 -9.09 -5.98 -11.84
N PRO A 80 -7.81 -5.86 -11.47
CA PRO A 80 -7.13 -4.56 -11.37
C PRO A 80 -7.30 -3.70 -12.62
N VAL A 81 -7.59 -2.41 -12.42
CA VAL A 81 -7.66 -1.45 -13.53
C VAL A 81 -6.24 -1.16 -13.98
N LYS A 82 -6.00 -1.18 -15.29
CA LYS A 82 -4.63 -0.99 -15.77
C LYS A 82 -4.19 0.48 -15.61
N PRO A 83 -2.89 0.76 -15.41
CA PRO A 83 -2.40 2.13 -15.25
C PRO A 83 -2.79 3.07 -16.40
N GLU A 84 -2.80 2.57 -17.64
CA GLU A 84 -3.23 3.36 -18.80
C GLU A 84 -4.73 3.70 -18.79
N GLU A 85 -5.57 2.83 -18.22
CA GLU A 85 -7.00 3.06 -18.06
C GLU A 85 -7.26 4.05 -16.93
N LEU A 86 -6.54 3.92 -15.80
CA LEU A 86 -6.59 4.89 -14.69
C LEU A 86 -6.23 6.30 -15.16
N ARG A 87 -5.16 6.43 -15.95
CA ARG A 87 -4.76 7.72 -16.54
C ARG A 87 -5.86 8.31 -17.43
N LYS A 88 -6.53 7.47 -18.23
CA LYS A 88 -7.66 7.92 -19.07
C LYS A 88 -8.85 8.37 -18.23
N ILE A 89 -9.20 7.62 -17.18
CA ILE A 89 -10.28 7.98 -16.25
C ILE A 89 -10.01 9.35 -15.62
N GLU A 90 -8.81 9.54 -15.07
CA GLU A 90 -8.40 10.81 -14.46
C GLU A 90 -8.37 11.97 -15.49
N THR A 91 -7.94 11.69 -16.73
CA THR A 91 -7.94 12.67 -17.82
C THR A 91 -9.35 13.14 -18.15
N ILE A 92 -10.32 12.22 -18.32
CA ILE A 92 -11.72 12.57 -18.64
C ILE A 92 -12.32 13.48 -17.57
N VAL A 93 -12.07 13.19 -16.29
CA VAL A 93 -12.57 14.02 -15.18
C VAL A 93 -11.96 15.43 -15.24
N ASN A 94 -10.64 15.54 -15.44
CA ASN A 94 -9.99 16.84 -15.54
C ASN A 94 -10.38 17.62 -16.81
N GLU A 95 -10.68 16.94 -17.92
CA GLU A 95 -11.21 17.57 -19.13
C GLU A 95 -12.60 18.19 -18.90
N GLN A 96 -13.46 17.50 -18.15
CA GLN A 96 -14.76 18.04 -17.73
C GLN A 96 -14.62 19.24 -16.77
N ILE A 97 -13.61 19.24 -15.89
CA ILE A 97 -13.29 20.41 -15.04
C ILE A 97 -12.83 21.58 -15.92
N LYS A 98 -11.93 21.32 -16.87
CA LYS A 98 -11.39 22.31 -17.80
C LYS A 98 -12.44 22.89 -18.73
N ALA A 99 -13.48 22.10 -19.05
CA ALA A 99 -14.60 22.52 -19.88
C ALA A 99 -15.58 23.46 -19.14
N GLU A 100 -15.43 23.65 -17.82
CA GLU A 100 -16.27 24.54 -17.00
C GLU A 100 -17.77 24.29 -17.22
N MET A 101 -18.18 23.04 -17.13
CA MET A 101 -19.56 22.62 -17.36
C MET A 101 -20.46 23.03 -16.19
N ASP A 102 -21.65 23.54 -16.49
CA ASP A 102 -22.66 23.83 -15.47
C ASP A 102 -23.27 22.56 -14.89
N VAL A 103 -23.62 22.59 -13.60
CA VAL A 103 -24.23 21.49 -12.88
C VAL A 103 -25.69 21.83 -12.59
N PHE A 104 -26.59 21.07 -13.20
CA PHE A 104 -28.04 21.28 -13.12
C PHE A 104 -28.66 20.29 -12.13
N SER A 105 -29.75 20.71 -11.48
CA SER A 105 -30.54 19.79 -10.67
C SER A 105 -32.00 20.18 -10.62
N GLU A 106 -32.90 19.20 -10.69
CA GLU A 106 -34.34 19.41 -10.67
C GLU A 106 -35.05 18.24 -9.98
N GLU A 107 -36.21 18.52 -9.38
CA GLU A 107 -37.10 17.49 -8.84
C GLU A 107 -38.09 17.04 -9.92
N ALA A 108 -38.21 15.73 -10.12
CA ALA A 108 -39.12 15.15 -11.09
C ALA A 108 -39.82 13.92 -10.50
N LYS A 109 -40.94 13.51 -11.13
CA LYS A 109 -41.56 12.23 -10.77
C LYS A 109 -40.58 11.11 -11.06
N LEU A 110 -40.50 10.13 -10.15
CA LEU A 110 -39.58 9.00 -10.29
C LEU A 110 -39.81 8.21 -11.59
N ALA A 111 -41.06 8.13 -12.05
CA ALA A 111 -41.41 7.48 -13.32
C ALA A 111 -40.82 8.21 -14.53
N ASP A 112 -40.84 9.54 -14.54
CA ASP A 112 -40.34 10.36 -15.65
C ASP A 112 -38.81 10.38 -15.66
N ALA A 113 -38.18 10.52 -14.49
CA ALA A 113 -36.72 10.46 -14.33
C ALA A 113 -36.13 9.14 -14.86
N LYS A 114 -36.80 8.01 -14.59
CA LYS A 114 -36.36 6.68 -15.05
C LYS A 114 -36.42 6.48 -16.56
N ARG A 115 -37.10 7.36 -17.31
CA ARG A 115 -37.13 7.31 -18.78
C ARG A 115 -35.89 7.94 -19.42
N ILE A 116 -35.13 8.74 -18.67
CA ILE A 116 -33.96 9.44 -19.19
C ILE A 116 -32.86 8.42 -19.53
N ASN A 117 -32.47 8.35 -20.80
CA ASN A 117 -31.39 7.48 -21.25
C ASN A 117 -30.07 7.83 -20.57
N GLY A 118 -29.36 6.81 -20.08
CA GLY A 118 -28.06 6.99 -19.43
C GLY A 118 -28.11 7.46 -17.98
N LEU A 119 -29.29 7.86 -17.47
CA LEU A 119 -29.46 8.24 -16.07
C LEU A 119 -29.13 7.06 -15.16
N ARG A 120 -28.25 7.28 -14.18
CA ARG A 120 -27.83 6.24 -13.24
C ARG A 120 -28.53 6.40 -11.90
N ALA A 121 -28.90 5.25 -11.33
CA ALA A 121 -29.38 5.11 -9.97
C ALA A 121 -28.65 3.95 -9.31
N VAL A 122 -28.50 3.99 -8.00
CA VAL A 122 -27.86 2.91 -7.24
C VAL A 122 -28.82 1.73 -7.13
N PHE A 123 -28.38 0.58 -7.61
CA PHE A 123 -29.19 -0.64 -7.61
C PHE A 123 -29.51 -1.09 -6.17
N GLY A 124 -30.81 -1.30 -5.88
CA GLY A 124 -31.29 -1.75 -4.58
C GLY A 124 -31.68 -0.63 -3.60
N GLU A 125 -31.41 0.63 -3.95
CA GLU A 125 -31.85 1.78 -3.16
C GLU A 125 -33.32 2.16 -3.46
N VAL A 126 -34.03 2.59 -2.43
CA VAL A 126 -35.40 3.11 -2.56
C VAL A 126 -35.33 4.63 -2.65
N TYR A 127 -35.65 5.16 -3.84
CA TYR A 127 -35.70 6.59 -4.08
C TYR A 127 -37.09 7.16 -3.74
N PRO A 128 -37.16 8.37 -3.14
CA PRO A 128 -38.43 9.06 -2.93
C PRO A 128 -39.08 9.47 -4.25
N ASP A 129 -40.37 9.79 -4.21
CA ASP A 129 -41.11 10.41 -5.31
C ASP A 129 -41.79 11.68 -4.78
N PRO A 130 -41.42 12.89 -5.23
CA PRO A 130 -40.47 13.17 -6.31
C PRO A 130 -39.01 12.85 -5.96
N VAL A 131 -38.20 12.64 -7.00
CA VAL A 131 -36.76 12.40 -6.90
C VAL A 131 -35.99 13.59 -7.46
N ARG A 132 -34.81 13.86 -6.90
CA ARG A 132 -33.89 14.86 -7.43
C ARG A 132 -32.89 14.26 -8.42
N ILE A 133 -32.88 14.80 -9.63
CA ILE A 133 -31.91 14.50 -10.69
C ILE A 133 -30.79 15.54 -10.62
N VAL A 134 -29.54 15.10 -10.80
CA VAL A 134 -28.38 15.97 -11.00
C VAL A 134 -27.75 15.61 -12.33
N ALA A 135 -27.47 16.61 -13.16
CA ALA A 135 -26.85 16.45 -14.47
C ALA A 135 -25.68 17.44 -14.65
N ILE A 136 -24.59 16.99 -15.27
CA ILE A 136 -23.41 17.80 -15.54
C ILE A 136 -23.33 18.12 -17.03
N GLY A 137 -23.35 19.40 -17.37
CA GLY A 137 -23.20 19.92 -18.73
C GLY A 137 -24.48 20.01 -19.56
N GLN A 138 -25.62 19.49 -19.08
CA GLN A 138 -26.91 19.56 -19.76
C GLN A 138 -28.05 19.84 -18.76
N SER A 139 -29.06 20.59 -19.21
CA SER A 139 -30.22 20.92 -18.40
C SER A 139 -31.08 19.69 -18.12
N VAL A 140 -31.52 19.53 -16.87
CA VAL A 140 -32.46 18.46 -16.50
C VAL A 140 -33.82 18.67 -17.18
N GLU A 141 -34.24 19.92 -17.40
CA GLU A 141 -35.48 20.27 -18.11
C GLU A 141 -35.48 19.72 -19.55
N ASP A 142 -34.37 19.91 -20.28
CA ASP A 142 -34.21 19.40 -21.65
C ASP A 142 -34.22 17.86 -21.67
N MET A 143 -33.56 17.24 -20.68
CA MET A 143 -33.57 15.79 -20.53
C MET A 143 -34.96 15.25 -20.19
N LEU A 144 -35.79 15.97 -19.44
CA LEU A 144 -37.17 15.58 -19.13
C LEU A 144 -38.13 15.83 -20.30
N ALA A 145 -37.84 16.83 -21.14
CA ALA A 145 -38.61 17.12 -22.34
C ALA A 145 -38.43 16.05 -23.43
N ASP A 146 -37.22 15.51 -23.58
CA ASP A 146 -36.88 14.42 -24.51
C ASP A 146 -36.06 13.31 -23.84
N PRO A 147 -36.65 12.52 -22.92
CA PRO A 147 -35.91 11.58 -22.07
C PRO A 147 -35.27 10.42 -22.85
N GLU A 148 -35.82 10.08 -24.02
CA GLU A 148 -35.36 8.93 -24.81
C GLU A 148 -34.28 9.32 -25.85
N ASN A 149 -33.74 10.54 -25.78
CA ASN A 149 -32.63 10.97 -26.62
C ASN A 149 -31.38 10.12 -26.35
N GLN A 150 -30.70 9.64 -27.40
CA GLN A 150 -29.49 8.83 -27.25
C GLN A 150 -28.27 9.64 -26.79
N ASN A 151 -28.27 10.96 -27.02
CA ASN A 151 -27.16 11.83 -26.63
C ASN A 151 -26.97 11.88 -25.10
N TRP A 152 -28.03 11.61 -24.32
CA TRP A 152 -27.97 11.57 -22.86
C TRP A 152 -27.12 10.41 -22.32
N LEU A 153 -26.86 9.37 -23.12
CA LEU A 153 -25.95 8.28 -22.73
C LEU A 153 -24.53 8.76 -22.43
N SER A 154 -24.10 9.87 -23.04
CA SER A 154 -22.78 10.49 -22.90
C SER A 154 -22.77 11.63 -21.88
N ILE A 155 -23.82 11.76 -21.07
CA ILE A 155 -23.93 12.78 -20.01
C ILE A 155 -23.86 12.10 -18.63
N SER A 156 -23.19 12.76 -17.68
CA SER A 156 -23.25 12.37 -16.27
C SER A 156 -24.57 12.87 -15.68
N ALA A 157 -25.55 11.97 -15.57
CA ALA A 157 -26.85 12.24 -14.98
C ALA A 157 -27.22 11.15 -13.97
N GLU A 158 -27.55 11.55 -12.74
CA GLU A 158 -27.78 10.62 -11.63
C GLU A 158 -28.88 11.10 -10.68
N LEU A 159 -29.54 10.15 -9.99
CA LEU A 159 -30.44 10.47 -8.88
C LEU A 159 -29.63 10.75 -7.62
N CYS A 160 -29.56 12.02 -7.19
CA CYS A 160 -28.73 12.43 -6.07
C CYS A 160 -29.36 13.56 -5.23
N GLY A 161 -29.55 13.30 -3.94
CA GLY A 161 -29.98 14.30 -2.94
C GLY A 161 -28.82 15.12 -2.34
N GLY A 162 -27.61 14.97 -2.88
CA GLY A 162 -26.39 15.54 -2.37
C GLY A 162 -26.19 17.03 -2.65
N THR A 163 -25.23 17.63 -1.94
CA THR A 163 -24.70 18.95 -2.31
C THR A 163 -23.72 18.85 -3.48
N HIS A 164 -23.82 19.79 -4.42
CA HIS A 164 -22.96 19.89 -5.60
C HIS A 164 -22.44 21.31 -5.78
N ILE A 165 -21.33 21.44 -6.51
CA ILE A 165 -20.87 22.73 -7.04
C ILE A 165 -21.80 23.17 -8.17
N SER A 166 -21.82 24.46 -8.48
CA SER A 166 -22.65 25.00 -9.56
C SER A 166 -21.99 24.85 -10.94
N ASN A 167 -20.66 24.81 -10.98
CA ASN A 167 -19.89 24.63 -12.19
C ASN A 167 -18.62 23.80 -11.93
N THR A 168 -18.25 22.91 -12.85
CA THR A 168 -17.11 21.98 -12.66
C THR A 168 -15.77 22.67 -12.41
N ARG A 169 -15.58 23.93 -12.83
CA ARG A 169 -14.36 24.71 -12.56
C ARG A 169 -14.08 24.89 -11.07
N GLU A 170 -15.12 24.86 -10.23
CA GLU A 170 -14.99 24.99 -8.77
C GLU A 170 -14.20 23.83 -8.15
N ALA A 171 -14.14 22.67 -8.83
CA ALA A 171 -13.29 21.55 -8.42
C ALA A 171 -11.79 21.85 -8.60
N LYS A 172 -11.41 22.81 -9.46
CA LYS A 172 -10.04 23.23 -9.83
C LYS A 172 -9.17 22.15 -10.45
N ALA A 173 -9.07 20.99 -9.82
CA ALA A 173 -8.34 19.81 -10.27
C ALA A 173 -8.93 18.55 -9.63
N PHE A 174 -8.66 17.40 -10.24
CA PHE A 174 -8.98 16.08 -9.70
C PHE A 174 -7.72 15.20 -9.78
N ALA A 175 -7.39 14.53 -8.67
CA ALA A 175 -6.27 13.59 -8.62
C ALA A 175 -6.72 12.23 -8.08
N LEU A 176 -6.45 11.17 -8.85
CA LEU A 176 -6.70 9.79 -8.45
C LEU A 176 -5.51 9.30 -7.61
N LEU A 177 -5.75 9.03 -6.32
CA LEU A 177 -4.68 8.66 -5.38
C LEU A 177 -4.41 7.16 -5.35
N SER A 178 -5.46 6.34 -5.38
CA SER A 178 -5.32 4.89 -5.32
C SER A 178 -6.48 4.14 -5.94
N GLU A 179 -6.19 2.92 -6.37
CA GLU A 179 -7.16 1.93 -6.84
C GLU A 179 -6.84 0.59 -6.18
N GLU A 180 -7.78 0.01 -5.43
CA GLU A 180 -7.58 -1.24 -4.68
C GLU A 180 -8.80 -2.18 -4.72
N GLY A 181 -8.55 -3.49 -4.61
CA GLY A 181 -9.61 -4.49 -4.49
C GLY A 181 -10.06 -4.63 -3.03
N ILE A 182 -11.36 -4.49 -2.76
CA ILE A 182 -11.92 -4.58 -1.40
C ILE A 182 -12.73 -5.86 -1.15
N ALA A 183 -13.26 -6.47 -2.20
CA ALA A 183 -13.96 -7.75 -2.16
C ALA A 183 -13.94 -8.41 -3.54
N LYS A 184 -14.41 -9.66 -3.64
CA LYS A 184 -14.49 -10.36 -4.94
C LYS A 184 -15.39 -9.57 -5.90
N GLY A 185 -14.79 -9.05 -6.98
CA GLY A 185 -15.48 -8.28 -8.01
C GLY A 185 -15.82 -6.84 -7.64
N ILE A 186 -15.30 -6.32 -6.52
CA ILE A 186 -15.51 -4.92 -6.10
C ILE A 186 -14.17 -4.24 -5.89
N ARG A 187 -14.04 -3.06 -6.47
CA ARG A 187 -12.84 -2.22 -6.43
C ARG A 187 -13.17 -0.84 -5.87
N ARG A 188 -12.17 -0.16 -5.36
CA ARG A 188 -12.28 1.14 -4.70
C ARG A 188 -11.28 2.10 -5.31
N ILE A 189 -11.76 3.28 -5.68
CA ILE A 189 -10.92 4.43 -5.98
C ILE A 189 -10.98 5.42 -4.82
N THR A 190 -9.83 5.94 -4.43
CA THR A 190 -9.72 7.14 -3.58
C THR A 190 -9.18 8.28 -4.42
N ALA A 191 -9.82 9.44 -4.35
CA ALA A 191 -9.41 10.62 -5.09
C ALA A 191 -9.62 11.90 -4.26
N VAL A 192 -8.99 12.98 -4.70
CA VAL A 192 -9.10 14.31 -4.08
C VAL A 192 -9.39 15.36 -5.15
N THR A 193 -9.91 16.50 -4.72
CA THR A 193 -10.18 17.66 -5.58
C THR A 193 -9.52 18.92 -5.02
N THR A 194 -9.64 20.04 -5.75
CA THR A 194 -9.22 21.38 -5.33
C THR A 194 -7.72 21.46 -5.03
N VAL A 195 -7.33 22.10 -3.92
CA VAL A 195 -5.93 22.29 -3.53
C VAL A 195 -5.24 20.95 -3.27
N SER A 196 -5.94 19.98 -2.67
CA SER A 196 -5.38 18.65 -2.42
C SER A 196 -5.02 17.92 -3.71
N ALA A 197 -5.80 18.10 -4.78
CA ALA A 197 -5.49 17.53 -6.09
C ALA A 197 -4.28 18.21 -6.75
N LEU A 198 -4.23 19.55 -6.72
CA LEU A 198 -3.09 20.30 -7.25
C LEU A 198 -1.78 19.88 -6.57
N ASN A 199 -1.79 19.77 -5.25
CA ASN A 199 -0.62 19.33 -4.47
C ASN A 199 -0.23 17.89 -4.83
N ALA A 200 -1.19 16.98 -5.00
CA ALA A 200 -0.91 15.60 -5.39
C ALA A 200 -0.28 15.50 -6.79
N MET A 201 -0.76 16.30 -7.74
CA MET A 201 -0.23 16.34 -9.11
C MET A 201 1.18 16.96 -9.16
N GLU A 202 1.42 18.04 -8.41
CA GLU A 202 2.75 18.66 -8.29
C GLU A 202 3.76 17.67 -7.69
N LEU A 203 3.39 16.99 -6.61
CA LEU A 203 4.22 15.95 -5.99
C LEU A 203 4.52 14.81 -6.95
N ALA A 204 3.53 14.35 -7.71
CA ALA A 204 3.73 13.31 -8.72
C ALA A 204 4.74 13.74 -9.81
N SER A 205 4.66 14.99 -10.27
CA SER A 205 5.61 15.54 -11.26
C SER A 205 7.04 15.62 -10.72
N LEU A 206 7.21 15.97 -9.43
CA LEU A 206 8.53 16.01 -8.79
C LEU A 206 9.13 14.60 -8.71
N ILE A 207 8.33 13.61 -8.29
CA ILE A 207 8.75 12.21 -8.23
C ILE A 207 9.13 11.69 -9.63
N GLU A 208 8.32 11.99 -10.64
CA GLU A 208 8.60 11.57 -12.02
C GLU A 208 9.92 12.17 -12.54
N HIS A 209 10.18 13.45 -12.24
CA HIS A 209 11.44 14.09 -12.58
C HIS A 209 12.63 13.39 -11.90
N GLU A 210 12.55 13.12 -10.59
CA GLU A 210 13.63 12.43 -9.86
C GLU A 210 13.87 11.00 -10.36
N VAL A 211 12.81 10.26 -10.67
CA VAL A 211 12.90 8.93 -11.26
C VAL A 211 13.62 8.99 -12.61
N ASN A 212 13.24 9.93 -13.48
CA ASN A 212 13.85 10.11 -14.79
C ASN A 212 15.33 10.51 -14.70
N GLU A 213 15.70 11.37 -13.75
CA GLU A 213 17.11 11.72 -13.50
C GLU A 213 17.91 10.51 -12.98
N THR A 214 17.30 9.69 -12.13
CA THR A 214 17.93 8.45 -11.63
C THR A 214 18.21 7.46 -12.76
N PHE A 215 17.27 7.28 -13.68
CA PHE A 215 17.45 6.41 -14.86
C PHE A 215 18.55 6.88 -15.82
N LYS A 216 18.94 8.17 -15.79
CA LYS A 216 20.04 8.72 -16.62
C LYS A 216 21.43 8.48 -16.03
N SER A 217 21.53 7.99 -14.79
CA SER A 217 22.82 7.71 -14.13
C SER A 217 23.26 6.25 -14.35
N GLU A 218 24.50 6.02 -14.81
CA GLU A 218 25.09 4.67 -15.01
C GLU A 218 25.98 4.22 -13.82
N GLY A 219 26.02 2.91 -13.55
CA GLY A 219 26.95 2.28 -12.60
C GLY A 219 26.44 2.15 -11.16
N ALA A 220 27.33 1.83 -10.22
CA ALA A 220 27.13 1.31 -8.84
C ALA A 220 26.16 2.09 -7.91
N LEU A 221 25.50 3.15 -8.38
CA LEU A 221 24.38 3.84 -7.74
C LEU A 221 23.05 3.07 -7.83
N LEU A 222 22.93 2.09 -8.74
CA LEU A 222 21.73 1.25 -8.89
C LEU A 222 21.47 0.31 -7.68
N GLU A 223 22.52 -0.09 -6.95
CA GLU A 223 22.39 -0.89 -5.72
C GLU A 223 21.98 -0.03 -4.50
N GLN A 224 22.30 1.26 -4.49
CA GLN A 224 21.73 2.21 -3.51
C GLN A 224 20.24 2.47 -3.78
N THR A 225 19.73 2.19 -4.98
CA THR A 225 18.32 2.37 -5.36
C THR A 225 17.40 1.23 -4.90
N MET A 226 17.93 0.12 -4.36
CA MET A 226 17.09 -0.79 -3.55
C MET A 226 16.61 -0.15 -2.23
N SER A 227 17.09 1.06 -1.94
CA SER A 227 16.56 1.97 -0.94
C SER A 227 15.40 2.84 -1.45
N ILE A 228 14.74 2.52 -2.58
CA ILE A 228 13.47 3.17 -2.97
C ILE A 228 12.40 2.99 -1.88
N ASN A 229 12.45 1.90 -1.11
CA ASN A 229 11.62 1.78 0.10
C ASN A 229 11.98 2.85 1.14
N ALA A 230 13.27 3.21 1.29
CA ALA A 230 13.71 4.31 2.16
C ALA A 230 13.43 5.70 1.55
N TYR A 231 13.24 5.82 0.24
CA TYR A 231 12.83 7.07 -0.41
C TYR A 231 11.31 7.28 -0.35
N PHE A 232 10.51 6.22 -0.34
CA PHE A 232 9.11 6.27 0.13
C PHE A 232 9.02 6.80 1.58
N TYR A 233 10.04 6.52 2.40
CA TYR A 233 10.20 7.15 3.72
C TYR A 233 10.75 8.61 3.66
N ALA A 234 11.46 9.01 2.60
CA ALA A 234 12.06 10.35 2.45
C ALA A 234 11.14 11.40 1.78
N VAL A 235 10.21 10.97 0.91
CA VAL A 235 9.16 11.83 0.31
C VAL A 235 8.18 12.37 1.36
N ASN A 236 8.16 11.82 2.57
CA ASN A 236 7.54 12.43 3.75
C ASN A 236 8.27 13.71 4.27
N SER A 237 9.26 14.24 3.56
CA SER A 237 9.94 15.48 3.95
C SER A 237 9.04 16.72 3.83
N GLU A 238 7.96 16.68 3.03
CA GLU A 238 6.93 17.73 3.05
C GLU A 238 5.93 17.57 4.21
N THR A 239 5.76 16.38 4.78
CA THR A 239 4.91 16.12 5.97
C THR A 239 5.68 16.20 7.31
N GLY A 240 6.96 16.58 7.26
CA GLY A 240 7.88 16.56 8.39
C GLY A 240 8.38 15.14 8.71
N LYS A 241 9.57 15.03 9.33
CA LYS A 241 10.16 13.74 9.70
C LYS A 241 9.13 12.90 10.50
N PRO A 242 9.00 11.60 10.21
CA PRO A 242 8.19 10.70 11.02
C PRO A 242 8.54 10.82 12.50
N VAL A 243 7.52 10.75 13.36
CA VAL A 243 7.77 10.79 14.81
C VAL A 243 8.61 9.57 15.14
N LYS A 244 9.72 9.78 15.85
CA LYS A 244 10.64 8.68 16.08
C LYS A 244 9.99 7.63 16.99
N PRO A 245 10.28 6.33 16.82
CA PRO A 245 9.68 5.28 17.64
C PRO A 245 9.83 5.51 19.15
N GLU A 246 10.95 6.11 19.61
CA GLU A 246 11.15 6.44 21.02
C GLU A 246 10.24 7.57 21.52
N GLU A 247 9.87 8.51 20.66
CA GLU A 247 8.94 9.61 20.99
C GLU A 247 7.51 9.07 21.05
N LEU A 248 7.12 8.22 20.09
CA LEU A 248 5.83 7.52 20.12
C LEU A 248 5.70 6.62 21.35
N ARG A 249 6.79 5.94 21.74
CA ARG A 249 6.83 5.15 22.97
C ARG A 249 6.56 6.03 24.19
N LYS A 250 7.23 7.18 24.29
CA LYS A 250 7.01 8.14 25.40
C LYS A 250 5.56 8.62 25.44
N ILE A 251 4.97 8.97 24.29
CA ILE A 251 3.57 9.40 24.20
C ILE A 251 2.64 8.31 24.71
N GLU A 252 2.77 7.09 24.19
CA GLU A 252 1.94 5.95 24.61
C GLU A 252 2.13 5.62 26.11
N THR A 253 3.35 5.72 26.63
CA THR A 253 3.63 5.56 28.07
C THR A 253 2.93 6.62 28.91
N ILE A 254 3.05 7.90 28.57
CA ILE A 254 2.43 9.00 29.33
C ILE A 254 0.91 8.80 29.43
N VAL A 255 0.25 8.45 28.32
CA VAL A 255 -1.21 8.24 28.32
C VAL A 255 -1.58 7.04 29.20
N ASN A 256 -0.84 5.93 29.11
CA ASN A 256 -1.12 4.76 29.96
C ASN A 256 -0.80 5.03 31.44
N GLU A 257 0.18 5.88 31.76
CA GLU A 257 0.44 6.34 33.13
C GLU A 257 -0.70 7.18 33.68
N GLN A 258 -1.29 8.08 32.87
CA GLN A 258 -2.48 8.83 33.24
C GLN A 258 -3.71 7.95 33.48
N ILE A 259 -3.89 6.90 32.68
CA ILE A 259 -4.94 5.88 32.89
C ILE A 259 -4.69 5.16 34.22
N LYS A 260 -3.46 4.76 34.48
CA LYS A 260 -3.06 4.07 35.71
C LYS A 260 -3.16 4.94 36.95
N ALA A 261 -3.01 6.25 36.80
CA ALA A 261 -3.14 7.21 37.89
C ALA A 261 -4.59 7.46 38.32
N GLU A 262 -5.58 6.91 37.60
CA GLU A 262 -7.01 7.03 37.93
C GLU A 262 -7.45 8.46 38.22
N MET A 263 -7.09 9.38 37.33
CA MET A 263 -7.37 10.80 37.46
C MET A 263 -8.86 11.06 37.19
N ASP A 264 -9.49 11.90 38.00
CA ASP A 264 -10.86 12.34 37.77
C ASP A 264 -10.94 13.30 36.58
N VAL A 265 -12.05 13.25 35.85
CA VAL A 265 -12.33 14.11 34.70
C VAL A 265 -13.42 15.09 35.09
N PHE A 266 -13.08 16.37 35.05
CA PHE A 266 -13.96 17.47 35.42
C PHE A 266 -14.48 18.19 34.19
N SER A 267 -15.69 18.72 34.26
CA SER A 267 -16.19 19.61 33.22
C SER A 267 -17.15 20.64 33.78
N GLU A 268 -17.00 21.90 33.35
CA GLU A 268 -17.86 23.01 33.75
C GLU A 268 -18.14 23.92 32.55
N GLU A 269 -19.27 24.64 32.62
CA GLU A 269 -19.60 25.70 31.67
C GLU A 269 -19.12 27.06 32.19
N ALA A 270 -18.47 27.84 31.33
CA ALA A 270 -17.99 29.17 31.66
C ALA A 270 -18.15 30.11 30.47
N LYS A 271 -18.10 31.41 30.72
CA LYS A 271 -18.03 32.38 29.63
C LYS A 271 -16.76 32.13 28.82
N LEU A 272 -16.85 32.25 27.49
CA LEU A 272 -15.71 32.03 26.60
C LEU A 272 -14.52 32.94 26.95
N ALA A 273 -14.81 34.19 27.36
CA ALA A 273 -13.79 35.15 27.78
C ALA A 273 -13.02 34.69 29.03
N ASP A 274 -13.71 34.09 30.01
CA ASP A 274 -13.09 33.61 31.25
C ASP A 274 -12.31 32.31 31.00
N ALA A 275 -12.88 31.39 30.22
CA ALA A 275 -12.20 30.15 29.81
C ALA A 275 -10.86 30.44 29.11
N LYS A 276 -10.84 31.38 28.16
CA LYS A 276 -9.65 31.76 27.39
C LYS A 276 -8.50 32.31 28.25
N ARG A 277 -8.74 32.68 29.51
CA ARG A 277 -7.68 33.10 30.44
C ARG A 277 -6.91 31.92 31.05
N ILE A 278 -7.45 30.70 31.01
CA ILE A 278 -6.84 29.52 31.61
C ILE A 278 -5.54 29.17 30.87
N ASN A 279 -4.41 29.22 31.58
CA ASN A 279 -3.12 28.84 31.02
C ASN A 279 -3.11 27.37 30.57
N GLY A 280 -2.64 27.13 29.36
CA GLY A 280 -2.53 25.77 28.81
C GLY A 280 -3.84 25.21 28.25
N LEU A 281 -4.96 25.93 28.38
CA LEU A 281 -6.24 25.54 27.76
C LEU A 281 -6.07 25.41 26.24
N ARG A 282 -6.47 24.26 25.70
CA ARG A 282 -6.41 23.98 24.27
C ARG A 282 -7.78 24.17 23.62
N ALA A 283 -7.76 24.81 22.47
CA ALA A 283 -8.89 24.95 21.58
C ALA A 283 -8.46 24.52 20.18
N VAL A 284 -9.38 23.93 19.43
CA VAL A 284 -9.16 23.55 18.04
C VAL A 284 -9.06 24.81 17.20
N PHE A 285 -7.99 24.92 16.43
CA PHE A 285 -7.73 26.07 15.57
C PHE A 285 -8.79 26.18 14.47
N GLY A 286 -9.38 27.37 14.31
CA GLY A 286 -10.39 27.65 13.29
C GLY A 286 -11.84 27.35 13.68
N GLU A 287 -12.07 26.76 14.86
CA GLU A 287 -13.42 26.48 15.35
C GLU A 287 -14.05 27.70 16.03
N VAL A 288 -15.35 27.87 15.84
CA VAL A 288 -16.17 28.86 16.54
C VAL A 288 -16.83 28.18 17.74
N TYR A 289 -16.43 28.62 18.93
CA TYR A 289 -16.98 28.10 20.18
C TYR A 289 -18.22 28.89 20.63
N PRO A 290 -19.26 28.22 21.17
CA PRO A 290 -20.43 28.89 21.75
C PRO A 290 -20.04 29.72 22.99
N ASP A 291 -20.93 30.58 23.47
CA ASP A 291 -20.77 31.27 24.76
C ASP A 291 -22.09 31.13 25.54
N PRO A 292 -22.13 30.39 26.66
CA PRO A 292 -20.99 29.77 27.37
C PRO A 292 -20.32 28.61 26.62
N VAL A 293 -19.06 28.34 26.96
CA VAL A 293 -18.31 27.16 26.53
C VAL A 293 -18.25 26.11 27.63
N ARG A 294 -18.16 24.85 27.21
CA ARG A 294 -17.83 23.75 28.10
C ARG A 294 -16.32 23.46 28.08
N ILE A 295 -15.70 23.53 29.26
CA ILE A 295 -14.30 23.15 29.49
C ILE A 295 -14.29 21.75 30.06
N VAL A 296 -13.34 20.92 29.61
CA VAL A 296 -13.06 19.60 30.18
C VAL A 296 -11.60 19.58 30.63
N ALA A 297 -11.37 19.15 31.87
CA ALA A 297 -10.03 19.04 32.47
C ALA A 297 -9.80 17.65 33.07
N ILE A 298 -8.57 17.15 32.96
CA ILE A 298 -8.19 15.83 33.50
C ILE A 298 -7.27 16.03 34.70
N GLY A 299 -7.68 15.49 35.85
CA GLY A 299 -6.91 15.46 37.09
C GLY A 299 -7.00 16.73 37.95
N GLN A 300 -7.67 17.79 37.48
CA GLN A 300 -7.87 19.04 38.21
C GLN A 300 -9.24 19.64 37.94
N SER A 301 -9.82 20.28 38.96
CA SER A 301 -11.15 20.89 38.87
C SER A 301 -11.13 22.10 37.94
N VAL A 302 -12.15 22.22 37.10
CA VAL A 302 -12.35 23.41 36.26
C VAL A 302 -12.71 24.63 37.12
N GLU A 303 -13.38 24.43 38.26
CA GLU A 303 -13.69 25.52 39.21
C GLU A 303 -12.41 26.19 39.72
N ASP A 304 -11.43 25.39 40.15
CA ASP A 304 -10.13 25.90 40.61
C ASP A 304 -9.38 26.64 39.50
N MET A 305 -9.45 26.11 38.27
CA MET A 305 -8.87 26.77 37.10
C MET A 305 -9.55 28.11 36.79
N LEU A 306 -10.87 28.22 36.94
CA LEU A 306 -11.59 29.48 36.71
C LEU A 306 -11.36 30.49 37.83
N ALA A 307 -11.12 30.03 39.06
CA ALA A 307 -10.79 30.87 40.20
C ALA A 307 -9.39 31.50 40.07
N ASP A 308 -8.41 30.77 39.54
CA ASP A 308 -7.04 31.23 39.29
C ASP A 308 -6.55 30.83 37.88
N PRO A 309 -7.07 31.45 36.80
CA PRO A 309 -6.84 30.99 35.43
C PRO A 309 -5.40 31.20 34.95
N GLU A 310 -4.68 32.14 35.54
CA GLU A 310 -3.31 32.50 35.13
C GLU A 310 -2.24 31.72 35.91
N ASN A 311 -2.63 30.70 36.68
CA ASN A 311 -1.68 29.81 37.35
C ASN A 311 -0.81 29.06 36.32
N GLN A 312 0.51 29.02 36.54
CA GLN A 312 1.44 28.35 35.63
C GLN A 312 1.35 26.81 35.71
N ASN A 313 0.85 26.27 36.82
CA ASN A 313 0.73 24.82 37.00
C ASN A 313 -0.23 24.19 35.98
N TRP A 314 -1.22 24.95 35.50
CA TRP A 314 -2.20 24.51 34.49
C TRP A 314 -1.58 24.15 33.14
N LEU A 315 -0.40 24.68 32.80
CA LEU A 315 0.33 24.32 31.57
C LEU A 315 0.67 22.84 31.46
N SER A 316 0.74 22.14 32.60
CA SER A 316 1.03 20.71 32.68
C SER A 316 -0.23 19.84 32.68
N ILE A 317 -1.41 20.44 32.73
CA ILE A 317 -2.70 19.77 32.82
C ILE A 317 -3.39 19.77 31.46
N SER A 318 -4.07 18.67 31.14
CA SER A 318 -4.90 18.59 29.95
C SER A 318 -6.25 19.29 30.23
N ALA A 319 -6.41 20.50 29.71
CA ALA A 319 -7.66 21.25 29.73
C ALA A 319 -8.04 21.66 28.29
N GLU A 320 -9.27 21.38 27.87
CA GLU A 320 -9.73 21.61 26.49
C GLU A 320 -11.17 22.13 26.43
N LEU A 321 -11.48 22.91 25.41
CA LEU A 321 -12.87 23.25 25.07
C LEU A 321 -13.51 22.08 24.31
N CYS A 322 -14.42 21.34 24.96
CA CYS A 322 -15.01 20.14 24.39
C CYS A 322 -16.49 19.94 24.78
N GLY A 323 -17.36 19.87 23.76
CA GLY A 323 -18.79 19.52 23.90
C GLY A 323 -19.08 18.02 23.85
N GLY A 324 -18.06 17.17 23.75
CA GLY A 324 -18.22 15.71 23.64
C GLY A 324 -18.50 15.02 24.97
N THR A 325 -18.87 13.74 24.88
CA THR A 325 -19.02 12.87 26.06
C THR A 325 -17.65 12.42 26.58
N HIS A 326 -17.47 12.45 27.90
CA HIS A 326 -16.24 12.00 28.56
C HIS A 326 -16.55 10.94 29.62
N ILE A 327 -15.55 10.10 29.90
CA ILE A 327 -15.50 9.24 31.09
C ILE A 327 -15.38 10.10 32.34
N SER A 328 -15.79 9.58 33.50
CA SER A 328 -15.67 10.30 34.78
C SER A 328 -14.28 10.16 35.40
N ASN A 329 -13.57 9.09 35.07
CA ASN A 329 -12.22 8.82 35.57
C ASN A 329 -11.37 8.10 34.49
N THR A 330 -10.08 8.43 34.39
CA THR A 330 -9.19 7.88 33.35
C THR A 330 -9.07 6.36 33.37
N ARG A 331 -9.30 5.70 34.51
CA ARG A 331 -9.30 4.23 34.63
C ARG A 331 -10.33 3.54 33.73
N GLU A 332 -11.42 4.22 33.40
CA GLU A 332 -12.48 3.69 32.53
C GLU A 332 -11.98 3.43 31.10
N ALA A 333 -10.91 4.12 30.66
CA ALA A 333 -10.26 3.84 29.39
C ALA A 333 -9.56 2.47 29.37
N LYS A 334 -9.24 1.89 30.54
CA LYS A 334 -8.55 0.61 30.80
C LYS A 334 -7.14 0.47 30.23
N ALA A 335 -6.93 0.82 28.97
CA ALA A 335 -5.66 0.77 28.26
C ALA A 335 -5.71 1.72 27.06
N PHE A 336 -4.54 2.12 26.57
CA PHE A 336 -4.38 2.89 25.35
C PHE A 336 -3.31 2.24 24.46
N ALA A 337 -3.64 2.03 23.18
CA ALA A 337 -2.72 1.48 22.19
C ALA A 337 -2.64 2.40 20.96
N LEU A 338 -1.43 2.88 20.67
CA LEU A 338 -1.14 3.74 19.50
C LEU A 338 -0.88 2.85 18.28
N LEU A 339 -1.82 2.77 17.36
CA LEU A 339 -1.80 1.82 16.23
C LEU A 339 -1.00 2.35 15.03
N SER A 340 -1.12 3.64 14.73
CA SER A 340 -0.39 4.26 13.64
C SER A 340 -0.14 5.75 13.85
N GLU A 341 0.89 6.22 13.18
CA GLU A 341 1.24 7.62 13.04
C GLU A 341 1.51 7.87 11.56
N GLU A 342 0.83 8.84 10.96
CA GLU A 342 0.97 9.19 9.55
C GLU A 342 0.99 10.71 9.32
N GLY A 343 1.85 11.17 8.42
CA GLY A 343 1.88 12.56 8.00
C GLY A 343 0.70 12.88 7.09
N ILE A 344 -0.03 13.97 7.38
CA ILE A 344 -1.17 14.42 6.56
C ILE A 344 -0.79 15.61 5.69
N ALA A 345 -0.08 16.58 6.27
CA ALA A 345 0.42 17.77 5.60
C ALA A 345 1.64 18.30 6.36
N LYS A 346 2.28 19.36 5.84
CA LYS A 346 3.41 20.00 6.52
C LYS A 346 3.04 20.45 7.92
N GLY A 347 3.70 19.85 8.92
CA GLY A 347 3.46 20.13 10.34
C GLY A 347 2.16 19.52 10.91
N ILE A 348 1.42 18.72 10.14
CA ILE A 348 0.18 18.07 10.58
C ILE A 348 0.34 16.56 10.47
N ARG A 349 0.16 15.89 11.62
CA ARG A 349 0.29 14.44 11.74
C ARG A 349 -0.98 13.84 12.33
N ARG A 350 -1.34 12.65 11.88
CA ARG A 350 -2.50 11.90 12.35
C ARG A 350 -2.03 10.73 13.19
N ILE A 351 -2.66 10.58 14.34
CA ILE A 351 -2.50 9.42 15.21
C ILE A 351 -3.79 8.61 15.15
N THR A 352 -3.65 7.30 14.92
CA THR A 352 -4.74 6.34 15.14
C THR A 352 -4.45 5.58 16.41
N ALA A 353 -5.38 5.59 17.35
CA ALA A 353 -5.26 4.87 18.60
C ALA A 353 -6.60 4.25 19.00
N VAL A 354 -6.52 3.24 19.86
CA VAL A 354 -7.69 2.58 20.44
C VAL A 354 -7.54 2.53 21.95
N THR A 355 -8.68 2.43 22.64
CA THR A 355 -8.75 2.26 24.10
C THR A 355 -9.52 0.99 24.48
N THR A 356 -9.63 0.70 25.76
CA THR A 356 -10.44 -0.37 26.34
C THR A 356 -10.05 -1.77 25.83
N VAL A 357 -11.02 -2.61 25.49
CA VAL A 357 -10.81 -3.99 25.03
C VAL A 357 -10.02 -4.02 23.73
N SER A 358 -10.27 -3.09 22.81
CA SER A 358 -9.53 -3.00 21.55
C SER A 358 -8.03 -2.76 21.77
N ALA A 359 -7.66 -1.94 22.76
CA ALA A 359 -6.26 -1.72 23.12
C ALA A 359 -5.62 -2.96 23.74
N LEU A 360 -6.32 -3.60 24.68
CA LEU A 360 -5.85 -4.85 25.30
C LEU A 360 -5.62 -5.94 24.27
N ASN A 361 -6.57 -6.14 23.34
CA ASN A 361 -6.44 -7.11 22.26
C ASN A 361 -5.24 -6.81 21.34
N ALA A 362 -5.00 -5.54 21.02
CA ALA A 362 -3.86 -5.12 20.21
C ALA A 362 -2.52 -5.40 20.94
N MET A 363 -2.45 -5.14 22.24
CA MET A 363 -1.26 -5.42 23.07
C MET A 363 -1.00 -6.91 23.25
N GLU A 364 -2.06 -7.71 23.45
CA GLU A 364 -1.97 -9.17 23.55
C GLU A 364 -1.49 -9.78 22.24
N LEU A 365 -2.08 -9.37 21.11
CA LEU A 365 -1.65 -9.82 19.77
C LEU A 365 -0.19 -9.48 19.51
N ALA A 366 0.26 -8.28 19.89
CA ALA A 366 1.67 -7.89 19.77
C ALA A 366 2.58 -8.83 20.58
N SER A 367 2.19 -9.17 21.81
CA SER A 367 2.94 -10.07 22.69
C SER A 367 3.01 -11.50 22.13
N LEU A 368 1.91 -12.00 21.56
CA LEU A 368 1.87 -13.32 20.90
C LEU A 368 2.81 -13.38 19.69
N ILE A 369 2.75 -12.37 18.82
CA ILE A 369 3.64 -12.28 17.65
C ILE A 369 5.10 -12.16 18.10
N GLU A 370 5.39 -11.33 19.10
CA GLU A 370 6.73 -11.18 19.65
C GLU A 370 7.27 -12.51 20.20
N HIS A 371 6.45 -13.29 20.90
CA HIS A 371 6.80 -14.63 21.36
C HIS A 371 7.12 -15.57 20.19
N GLU A 372 6.29 -15.63 19.15
CA GLU A 372 6.53 -16.46 17.97
C GLU A 372 7.83 -16.08 17.23
N VAL A 373 8.14 -14.79 17.16
CA VAL A 373 9.40 -14.30 16.59
C VAL A 373 10.59 -14.77 17.42
N ASN A 374 10.51 -14.68 18.76
CA ASN A 374 11.56 -15.17 19.65
C ASN A 374 11.75 -16.70 19.51
N GLU A 375 10.67 -17.48 19.37
CA GLU A 375 10.76 -18.93 19.11
C GLU A 375 11.35 -19.26 17.74
N THR A 376 11.18 -18.36 16.76
CA THR A 376 11.75 -18.54 15.42
C THR A 376 13.28 -18.45 15.42
N PHE A 377 13.90 -17.74 16.38
CA PHE A 377 15.37 -17.76 16.56
C PHE A 377 15.94 -19.15 16.85
N LYS A 378 15.11 -20.10 17.31
CA LYS A 378 15.53 -21.49 17.57
C LYS A 378 15.44 -22.38 16.33
N SER A 379 15.01 -21.84 15.20
CA SER A 379 14.82 -22.58 13.94
C SER A 379 16.01 -22.37 13.01
N GLU A 380 16.29 -23.35 12.15
CA GLU A 380 17.38 -23.28 11.18
C GLU A 380 16.93 -23.74 9.78
N GLY A 381 17.76 -23.46 8.77
CA GLY A 381 17.57 -23.90 7.40
C GLY A 381 16.23 -23.47 6.78
N ALA A 382 15.65 -24.35 5.96
CA ALA A 382 14.41 -24.06 5.22
C ALA A 382 13.21 -23.76 6.15
N LEU A 383 13.18 -24.35 7.35
CA LEU A 383 12.12 -24.09 8.33
C LEU A 383 12.16 -22.65 8.85
N LEU A 384 13.37 -22.12 9.09
CA LEU A 384 13.56 -20.73 9.49
C LEU A 384 13.05 -19.78 8.40
N GLU A 385 13.40 -20.02 7.13
CA GLU A 385 12.95 -19.20 6.00
C GLU A 385 11.43 -19.14 5.87
N GLN A 386 10.79 -20.30 5.97
CA GLN A 386 9.33 -20.41 5.90
C GLN A 386 8.66 -19.64 7.06
N ARG A 387 9.17 -19.81 8.29
CA ARG A 387 8.65 -19.14 9.48
C ARG A 387 8.79 -17.63 9.40
N VAL A 388 9.97 -17.12 9.01
CA VAL A 388 10.23 -15.69 8.83
C VAL A 388 9.31 -15.09 7.77
N THR A 389 9.13 -15.77 6.63
CA THR A 389 8.24 -15.31 5.55
C THR A 389 6.78 -15.21 6.02
N LYS A 390 6.30 -16.23 6.74
CA LYS A 390 4.95 -16.25 7.32
C LYS A 390 4.76 -15.13 8.36
N LEU A 391 5.73 -14.95 9.25
CA LEU A 391 5.67 -13.94 10.30
C LEU A 391 5.69 -12.52 9.76
N ASN A 392 6.50 -12.23 8.73
CA ASN A 392 6.49 -10.93 8.06
C ASN A 392 5.08 -10.56 7.56
N GLY A 393 4.44 -11.46 6.80
CA GLY A 393 3.08 -11.21 6.30
C GLY A 393 2.07 -10.96 7.43
N ARG A 394 2.17 -11.73 8.53
CA ARG A 394 1.30 -11.55 9.69
C ARG A 394 1.54 -10.22 10.41
N VAL A 395 2.79 -9.78 10.55
CA VAL A 395 3.14 -8.49 11.17
C VAL A 395 2.62 -7.32 10.36
N GLU A 396 2.71 -7.38 9.03
CA GLU A 396 2.24 -6.28 8.18
C GLU A 396 0.73 -6.03 8.32
N GLY A 397 -0.07 -7.09 8.33
CA GLY A 397 -1.53 -7.01 8.48
C GLY A 397 -2.04 -6.89 9.93
N ALA A 398 -1.16 -6.95 10.94
CA ALA A 398 -1.57 -6.93 12.33
C ALA A 398 -1.97 -5.53 12.82
N VAL A 399 -3.10 -5.45 13.52
CA VAL A 399 -3.55 -4.27 14.27
C VAL A 399 -2.94 -4.34 15.67
N ILE A 400 -1.72 -3.83 15.81
CA ILE A 400 -0.91 -3.86 17.04
C ILE A 400 -0.29 -2.48 17.29
N PRO A 401 0.16 -2.16 18.52
CA PRO A 401 0.85 -0.91 18.80
C PRO A 401 2.03 -0.69 17.85
N THR A 402 2.12 0.50 17.24
CA THR A 402 3.10 0.84 16.20
C THR A 402 4.54 0.67 16.69
N VAL A 403 4.79 1.01 17.96
CA VAL A 403 6.09 0.89 18.59
C VAL A 403 6.50 -0.58 18.71
N LYS A 404 5.57 -1.44 19.14
CA LYS A 404 5.79 -2.89 19.19
C LYS A 404 5.96 -3.49 17.79
N LYS A 405 5.22 -3.01 16.80
CA LYS A 405 5.40 -3.41 15.39
C LYS A 405 6.82 -3.10 14.91
N ALA A 406 7.36 -1.93 15.23
CA ALA A 406 8.74 -1.56 14.90
C ALA A 406 9.77 -2.48 15.57
N ASP A 407 9.61 -2.77 16.88
CA ASP A 407 10.49 -3.68 17.63
C ASP A 407 10.49 -5.09 17.01
N ILE A 408 9.31 -5.60 16.64
CA ILE A 408 9.15 -6.91 16.01
C ILE A 408 9.81 -6.94 14.61
N LYS A 409 9.60 -5.90 13.79
CA LYS A 409 10.23 -5.79 12.48
C LYS A 409 11.76 -5.77 12.58
N ALA A 410 12.31 -5.09 13.58
CA ALA A 410 13.76 -5.09 13.82
C ALA A 410 14.28 -6.51 14.12
N LYS A 411 13.57 -7.29 14.97
CA LYS A 411 13.92 -8.70 15.24
C LYS A 411 13.82 -9.58 13.99
N LEU A 412 12.79 -9.40 13.17
CA LEU A 412 12.63 -10.13 11.91
C LEU A 412 13.75 -9.81 10.91
N SER A 413 14.21 -8.57 10.85
CA SER A 413 15.36 -8.17 10.02
C SER A 413 16.64 -8.90 10.44
N LEU A 414 16.87 -9.10 11.76
CA LEU A 414 17.99 -9.90 12.24
C LEU A 414 17.92 -11.36 11.76
N LEU A 415 16.74 -11.97 11.80
CA LEU A 415 16.52 -13.33 11.31
C LEU A 415 16.74 -13.44 9.79
N GLN A 416 16.25 -12.45 9.02
CA GLN A 416 16.50 -12.37 7.59
C GLN A 416 17.99 -12.26 7.27
N ASN A 417 18.72 -11.42 8.01
CA ASN A 417 20.17 -11.30 7.86
C ASN A 417 20.90 -12.60 8.20
N HIS A 418 20.41 -13.36 9.18
CA HIS A 418 20.97 -14.68 9.50
C HIS A 418 20.75 -15.68 8.34
N ILE A 419 19.56 -15.72 7.76
CA ILE A 419 19.27 -16.53 6.56
C ILE A 419 20.21 -16.16 5.41
N ILE A 420 20.37 -14.87 5.12
CA ILE A 420 21.23 -14.39 4.02
C ILE A 420 22.68 -14.82 4.25
N LYS A 421 23.20 -14.65 5.47
CA LYS A 421 24.56 -15.09 5.82
C LYS A 421 24.74 -16.60 5.68
N ALA A 422 23.77 -17.39 6.13
CA ALA A 422 23.80 -18.85 6.02
C ALA A 422 23.81 -19.30 4.55
N LYS A 423 22.92 -18.72 3.71
CA LYS A 423 22.89 -19.00 2.26
C LYS A 423 24.20 -18.64 1.57
N LYS A 424 24.78 -17.49 1.91
CA LYS A 424 26.06 -17.06 1.34
C LYS A 424 27.18 -18.06 1.68
N LYS A 425 27.25 -18.51 2.94
CA LYS A 425 28.22 -19.52 3.37
C LYS A 425 28.06 -20.84 2.61
N ILE A 426 26.82 -21.32 2.45
CA ILE A 426 26.53 -22.53 1.67
C ILE A 426 26.95 -22.34 0.20
N ALA A 427 26.66 -21.19 -0.41
CA ALA A 427 27.04 -20.91 -1.80
C ALA A 427 28.57 -20.85 -1.98
N GLU A 428 29.30 -20.28 -1.02
CA GLU A 428 30.77 -20.26 -1.02
C GLU A 428 31.34 -21.69 -0.90
N GLU A 429 30.82 -22.51 0.01
CA GLU A 429 31.21 -23.92 0.18
C GLU A 429 30.89 -24.76 -1.06
N ASN A 430 29.70 -24.58 -1.65
CA ASN A 430 29.31 -25.22 -2.92
C ASN A 430 30.27 -24.86 -4.05
N THR A 431 30.60 -23.57 -4.19
CA THR A 431 31.52 -23.09 -5.24
C THR A 431 32.91 -23.72 -5.07
N GLN A 432 33.45 -23.72 -3.85
CA GLN A 432 34.74 -24.34 -3.55
C GLN A 432 34.73 -25.84 -3.87
N ASN A 433 33.68 -26.55 -3.46
CA ASN A 433 33.54 -27.99 -3.71
C ASN A 433 33.43 -28.30 -5.21
N ALA A 434 32.56 -27.59 -5.94
CA ALA A 434 32.37 -27.80 -7.37
C ALA A 434 33.66 -27.54 -8.16
N VAL A 435 34.37 -26.44 -7.88
CA VAL A 435 35.65 -26.11 -8.53
C VAL A 435 36.70 -27.18 -8.23
N LYS A 436 36.83 -27.62 -6.97
CA LYS A 436 37.79 -28.65 -6.58
C LYS A 436 37.55 -29.96 -7.32
N VAL A 437 36.33 -30.50 -7.26
CA VAL A 437 35.97 -31.78 -7.89
C VAL A 437 36.17 -31.70 -9.41
N ALA A 438 35.76 -30.61 -10.05
CA ALA A 438 35.90 -30.46 -11.49
C ALA A 438 37.38 -30.36 -11.94
N LEU A 439 38.24 -29.68 -11.18
CA LEU A 439 39.67 -29.58 -11.47
C LEU A 439 40.41 -30.91 -11.27
N GLU A 440 40.07 -31.67 -10.23
CA GLU A 440 40.62 -33.01 -9.97
C GLU A 440 40.24 -33.97 -11.10
N GLU A 441 38.95 -34.03 -11.48
CA GLU A 441 38.48 -34.90 -12.56
C GLU A 441 39.06 -34.50 -13.93
N ALA A 442 39.22 -33.19 -14.18
CA ALA A 442 39.88 -32.71 -15.39
C ALA A 442 41.38 -33.08 -15.43
N ALA A 443 42.06 -33.11 -14.29
CA ALA A 443 43.44 -33.56 -14.21
C ALA A 443 43.57 -35.06 -14.52
N VAL A 444 42.66 -35.89 -14.00
CA VAL A 444 42.58 -37.33 -14.31
C VAL A 444 42.30 -37.55 -15.79
N SER A 445 41.31 -36.85 -16.34
CA SER A 445 40.98 -36.91 -17.77
C SER A 445 42.19 -36.51 -18.65
N SER A 446 42.95 -35.50 -18.23
CA SER A 446 44.17 -35.09 -18.93
C SER A 446 45.27 -36.14 -18.86
N SER A 447 45.47 -36.81 -17.72
CA SER A 447 46.46 -37.88 -17.59
C SER A 447 46.10 -39.14 -18.39
N ASP A 448 44.80 -39.39 -18.56
CA ASP A 448 44.27 -40.46 -19.41
C ASP A 448 44.34 -40.12 -20.91
N GLY A 449 44.84 -38.93 -21.28
CA GLY A 449 44.92 -38.48 -22.67
C GLY A 449 43.58 -38.07 -23.28
N LYS A 450 42.53 -37.85 -22.47
CA LYS A 450 41.23 -37.41 -22.95
C LYS A 450 41.24 -35.91 -23.26
N ALA A 451 40.59 -35.54 -24.36
CA ALA A 451 40.46 -34.16 -24.80
C ALA A 451 39.38 -33.37 -24.04
N TYR A 452 38.53 -34.03 -23.25
CA TYR A 452 37.43 -33.41 -22.53
C TYR A 452 37.21 -34.08 -21.16
N CYS A 453 36.51 -33.38 -20.27
CA CYS A 453 36.13 -33.85 -18.94
C CYS A 453 34.60 -33.80 -18.76
N LEU A 454 34.02 -34.90 -18.27
CA LEU A 454 32.63 -34.97 -17.83
C LEU A 454 32.63 -35.30 -16.35
N THR A 455 32.06 -34.43 -15.52
CA THR A 455 32.10 -34.61 -14.08
C THR A 455 30.75 -34.35 -13.44
N HIS A 456 30.52 -35.02 -12.33
CA HIS A 456 29.34 -34.86 -11.50
C HIS A 456 29.72 -34.22 -10.16
N VAL A 457 29.03 -33.16 -9.78
CA VAL A 457 29.25 -32.44 -8.51
C VAL A 457 27.98 -32.44 -7.69
N ASN A 458 28.12 -32.49 -6.36
CA ASN A 458 26.99 -32.51 -5.43
C ASN A 458 26.79 -31.10 -4.83
N VAL A 459 26.22 -30.18 -5.60
CA VAL A 459 25.93 -28.80 -5.15
C VAL A 459 24.46 -28.41 -5.33
N GLY A 460 23.58 -29.39 -5.56
CA GLY A 460 22.16 -29.11 -5.76
C GLY A 460 21.89 -28.25 -7.00
N GLY A 461 20.91 -27.37 -6.89
CA GLY A 461 20.54 -26.40 -7.92
C GLY A 461 21.42 -25.14 -7.98
N ASP A 462 22.60 -25.13 -7.34
CA ASP A 462 23.51 -23.98 -7.33
C ASP A 462 24.20 -23.78 -8.68
N THR A 463 23.48 -23.14 -9.59
CA THR A 463 23.95 -22.82 -10.94
C THR A 463 25.23 -21.99 -10.98
N ALA A 464 25.44 -21.13 -9.99
CA ALA A 464 26.62 -20.25 -9.94
C ALA A 464 27.88 -21.07 -9.62
N ALA A 465 27.80 -21.97 -8.63
CA ALA A 465 28.90 -22.87 -8.28
C ALA A 465 29.33 -23.76 -9.47
N ILE A 466 28.36 -24.33 -10.20
CA ILE A 466 28.62 -25.18 -11.36
C ILE A 466 29.25 -24.38 -12.50
N ARG A 467 28.74 -23.17 -12.75
CA ARG A 467 29.28 -22.27 -13.76
C ARG A 467 30.72 -21.87 -13.47
N GLU A 468 31.03 -21.54 -12.21
CA GLU A 468 32.39 -21.18 -11.79
C GLU A 468 33.35 -22.37 -11.94
N ALA A 469 32.91 -23.59 -11.60
CA ALA A 469 33.69 -24.81 -11.81
C ALA A 469 34.07 -25.02 -13.28
N VAL A 470 33.10 -24.87 -14.19
CA VAL A 470 33.33 -24.95 -15.64
C VAL A 470 34.34 -23.91 -16.09
N LEU A 471 34.16 -22.64 -15.69
CA LEU A 471 35.07 -21.55 -16.06
C LEU A 471 36.50 -21.84 -15.59
N LYS A 472 36.69 -22.25 -14.33
CA LYS A 472 38.02 -22.54 -13.79
C LYS A 472 38.72 -23.70 -14.49
N VAL A 473 38.00 -24.76 -14.84
CA VAL A 473 38.58 -25.85 -15.62
C VAL A 473 38.97 -25.38 -17.02
N THR A 474 38.10 -24.62 -17.71
CA THR A 474 38.43 -24.11 -19.05
C THR A 474 39.63 -23.15 -19.05
N GLU A 475 39.75 -22.28 -18.04
CA GLU A 475 40.89 -21.36 -17.90
C GLU A 475 42.19 -22.07 -17.52
N GLN A 476 42.16 -22.94 -16.50
CA GLN A 476 43.38 -23.50 -15.91
C GLN A 476 43.89 -24.74 -16.63
N LYS A 477 42.99 -25.55 -17.18
CA LYS A 477 43.34 -26.80 -17.87
C LYS A 477 43.28 -26.66 -19.39
N GLY A 478 42.67 -25.59 -19.92
CA GLY A 478 42.51 -25.41 -21.36
C GLY A 478 41.72 -26.55 -22.01
N MET A 479 40.83 -27.19 -21.25
CA MET A 479 40.10 -28.41 -21.61
C MET A 479 38.60 -28.15 -21.71
N ALA A 480 37.93 -28.78 -22.66
CA ALA A 480 36.46 -28.79 -22.71
C ALA A 480 35.89 -29.58 -21.55
N VAL A 481 34.91 -29.01 -20.84
CA VAL A 481 34.34 -29.61 -19.63
C VAL A 481 32.82 -29.49 -19.62
N MET A 482 32.14 -30.51 -19.10
CA MET A 482 30.75 -30.41 -18.70
C MET A 482 30.59 -30.90 -17.27
N VAL A 483 29.94 -30.08 -16.47
CA VAL A 483 29.66 -30.32 -15.05
C VAL A 483 28.16 -30.51 -14.89
N ILE A 484 27.77 -31.61 -14.24
CA ILE A 484 26.38 -31.96 -13.94
C ILE A 484 26.19 -31.99 -12.42
N SER A 485 25.09 -31.43 -11.92
CA SER A 485 24.69 -31.51 -10.52
C SER A 485 23.23 -31.91 -10.40
N LYS A 486 22.93 -32.78 -9.44
CA LYS A 486 21.56 -33.18 -9.08
C LYS A 486 21.06 -32.34 -7.91
N ASP A 487 19.82 -31.89 -8.02
CA ASP A 487 19.03 -31.32 -6.94
C ASP A 487 17.86 -32.26 -6.63
N ASP A 488 18.12 -33.24 -5.75
CA ASP A 488 17.12 -34.23 -5.35
C ASP A 488 15.90 -33.58 -4.68
N ALA A 489 16.09 -32.45 -3.98
CA ALA A 489 15.00 -31.75 -3.30
C ALA A 489 14.05 -31.05 -4.29
N ALA A 490 14.59 -30.46 -5.36
CA ALA A 490 13.79 -29.81 -6.40
C ALA A 490 13.37 -30.75 -7.55
N ASN A 491 13.82 -32.02 -7.53
CA ASN A 491 13.75 -32.96 -8.64
C ASN A 491 14.26 -32.37 -9.97
N LYS A 492 15.45 -31.74 -9.91
CA LYS A 492 16.09 -31.09 -11.05
C LYS A 492 17.53 -31.56 -11.24
N VAL A 493 18.00 -31.47 -12.47
CA VAL A 493 19.40 -31.63 -12.85
C VAL A 493 19.85 -30.33 -13.49
N VAL A 494 20.98 -29.79 -13.03
CA VAL A 494 21.64 -28.62 -13.63
C VAL A 494 22.87 -29.09 -14.39
N VAL A 495 23.02 -28.59 -15.61
CA VAL A 495 24.15 -28.92 -16.50
C VAL A 495 24.78 -27.62 -16.99
N CYS A 496 26.09 -27.53 -16.92
CA CYS A 496 26.87 -26.46 -17.54
C CYS A 496 28.01 -27.04 -18.36
N ALA A 497 28.22 -26.52 -19.56
CA ALA A 497 29.26 -26.92 -20.49
C ALA A 497 30.13 -25.71 -20.87
N GLY A 498 31.43 -25.91 -20.90
CA GLY A 498 32.43 -24.93 -21.29
C GLY A 498 33.42 -25.51 -22.28
N VAL A 499 33.72 -24.75 -23.34
CA VAL A 499 34.67 -25.13 -24.39
C VAL A 499 35.72 -24.02 -24.58
N PRO A 500 37.03 -24.29 -24.50
CA PRO A 500 38.07 -23.28 -24.69
C PRO A 500 38.02 -22.62 -26.07
N GLU A 501 37.94 -21.29 -26.15
CA GLU A 501 37.80 -20.56 -27.44
C GLU A 501 39.09 -20.47 -28.27
N LYS A 502 40.26 -20.52 -27.62
CA LYS A 502 41.56 -20.24 -28.26
C LYS A 502 42.37 -21.50 -28.59
N ASN A 503 41.74 -22.67 -28.63
CA ASN A 503 42.41 -23.92 -28.94
C ASN A 503 41.77 -24.57 -30.17
N ASP A 504 42.56 -24.69 -31.24
CA ASP A 504 42.15 -25.21 -32.54
C ASP A 504 41.55 -26.63 -32.46
N GLN A 505 41.94 -27.41 -31.45
CA GLN A 505 41.41 -28.73 -31.16
C GLN A 505 39.89 -28.74 -30.94
N TYR A 506 39.30 -27.63 -30.47
CA TYR A 506 37.89 -27.56 -30.09
C TYR A 506 37.00 -26.84 -31.11
N LYS A 507 37.52 -26.47 -32.29
CA LYS A 507 36.76 -25.70 -33.31
C LYS A 507 35.42 -26.32 -33.69
N GLN A 508 35.33 -27.65 -33.67
CA GLN A 508 34.12 -28.40 -34.04
C GLN A 508 33.19 -28.70 -32.87
N LEU A 509 33.61 -28.45 -31.62
CA LEU A 509 32.83 -28.72 -30.43
C LEU A 509 32.11 -27.44 -29.95
N ASN A 510 30.84 -27.29 -30.32
CA ASN A 510 30.03 -26.16 -29.86
C ASN A 510 29.41 -26.42 -28.48
N ALA A 511 29.68 -25.55 -27.50
CA ALA A 511 29.19 -25.71 -26.12
C ALA A 511 27.66 -25.79 -26.01
N LYS A 512 26.92 -24.99 -26.81
CA LYS A 512 25.45 -24.97 -26.80
C LYS A 512 24.87 -26.25 -27.41
N GLU A 513 25.46 -26.76 -28.49
CA GLU A 513 25.03 -28.03 -29.09
C GLU A 513 25.34 -29.20 -28.17
N TRP A 514 26.54 -29.22 -27.57
CA TRP A 514 26.96 -30.25 -26.63
C TRP A 514 26.03 -30.31 -25.42
N LEU A 515 25.69 -29.16 -24.84
CA LEU A 515 24.69 -29.05 -23.79
C LEU A 515 23.31 -29.56 -24.23
N ARG A 516 22.84 -29.16 -25.42
CA ARG A 516 21.49 -29.52 -25.90
C ARG A 516 21.32 -31.03 -25.98
N VAL A 517 22.33 -31.72 -26.48
CA VAL A 517 22.35 -33.19 -26.58
C VAL A 517 22.35 -33.84 -25.19
N ALA A 518 23.14 -33.32 -24.25
CA ALA A 518 23.16 -33.82 -22.87
C ALA A 518 21.82 -33.60 -22.12
N LEU A 519 21.07 -32.55 -22.46
CA LEU A 519 19.78 -32.23 -21.82
C LEU A 519 18.61 -33.05 -22.35
N GLU A 520 18.73 -33.68 -23.52
CA GLU A 520 17.65 -34.43 -24.17
C GLU A 520 17.10 -35.57 -23.30
N PRO A 521 17.91 -36.51 -22.78
CA PRO A 521 17.43 -37.56 -21.87
C PRO A 521 16.96 -37.00 -20.52
N LEU A 522 17.40 -35.80 -20.14
CA LEU A 522 16.99 -35.11 -18.92
C LEU A 522 15.65 -34.38 -19.07
N SER A 523 15.03 -34.41 -20.26
CA SER A 523 13.87 -33.57 -20.62
C SER A 523 14.12 -32.09 -20.35
N GLY A 524 15.35 -31.65 -20.58
CA GLY A 524 15.85 -30.33 -20.18
C GLY A 524 15.86 -29.30 -21.29
N LYS A 525 15.95 -28.03 -20.88
CA LYS A 525 16.18 -26.89 -21.77
C LYS A 525 17.34 -26.06 -21.27
N GLY A 526 18.09 -25.49 -22.20
CA GLY A 526 19.30 -24.73 -21.90
C GLY A 526 19.68 -23.80 -23.04
N GLY A 527 20.54 -22.85 -22.71
CA GLY A 527 21.03 -21.83 -23.63
C GLY A 527 22.47 -21.46 -23.31
N GLY A 528 23.12 -20.78 -24.24
CA GLY A 528 24.53 -20.42 -24.09
C GLY A 528 24.95 -19.40 -25.12
N LYS A 529 26.04 -18.70 -24.83
CA LYS A 529 26.68 -17.73 -25.71
C LYS A 529 28.18 -18.00 -25.73
N GLY A 530 28.78 -18.09 -26.92
CA GLY A 530 30.20 -18.36 -27.08
C GLY A 530 30.61 -19.73 -26.54
N CYS A 531 31.68 -19.76 -25.75
CA CYS A 531 32.24 -20.95 -25.09
C CYS A 531 31.40 -21.58 -24.00
N LEU A 532 30.33 -20.93 -23.52
CA LEU A 532 29.63 -21.36 -22.30
C LEU A 532 28.14 -21.57 -22.56
N ALA A 533 27.62 -22.70 -22.08
CA ALA A 533 26.20 -23.01 -22.15
C ALA A 533 25.73 -23.67 -20.85
N GLN A 534 24.52 -23.33 -20.42
CA GLN A 534 23.93 -23.87 -19.21
C GLN A 534 22.44 -24.20 -19.40
N GLY A 535 21.96 -25.23 -18.72
CA GLY A 535 20.55 -25.59 -18.72
C GLY A 535 20.17 -26.48 -17.55
N GLN A 536 18.90 -26.86 -17.54
CA GLN A 536 18.31 -27.69 -16.49
C GLN A 536 17.26 -28.63 -17.06
N GLY A 537 17.10 -29.79 -16.42
CA GLY A 537 16.08 -30.80 -16.73
C GLY A 537 15.50 -31.44 -15.48
N SER A 538 14.49 -32.29 -15.65
CA SER A 538 13.78 -32.99 -14.55
C SER A 538 14.05 -34.50 -14.50
N GLY A 539 14.81 -35.05 -15.45
CA GLY A 539 15.13 -36.48 -15.54
C GLY A 539 16.30 -36.93 -14.66
N ILE A 540 16.19 -36.83 -13.32
CA ILE A 540 17.27 -37.22 -12.39
C ILE A 540 17.79 -38.66 -12.59
N SER A 541 16.90 -39.59 -12.96
CA SER A 541 17.25 -40.99 -13.24
C SER A 541 18.10 -41.18 -14.49
N HIS A 542 18.12 -40.21 -15.41
CA HIS A 542 18.77 -40.30 -16.72
C HIS A 542 20.13 -39.59 -16.77
N VAL A 543 20.71 -39.25 -15.61
CA VAL A 543 22.01 -38.54 -15.57
C VAL A 543 23.15 -39.37 -16.15
N SER A 544 23.16 -40.70 -15.95
CA SER A 544 24.17 -41.57 -16.58
C SER A 544 24.04 -41.55 -18.10
N GLU A 545 22.82 -41.72 -18.60
CA GLU A 545 22.50 -41.68 -20.04
C GLU A 545 22.89 -40.32 -20.65
N ALA A 546 22.61 -39.21 -19.95
CA ALA A 546 23.03 -37.87 -20.35
C ALA A 546 24.55 -37.75 -20.49
N MET A 547 25.31 -38.30 -19.54
CA MET A 547 26.78 -38.30 -19.60
C MET A 547 27.31 -39.15 -20.75
N ASP A 548 26.72 -40.32 -21.01
CA ASP A 548 27.14 -41.21 -22.10
C ASP A 548 26.90 -40.59 -23.48
N ILE A 549 25.73 -39.96 -23.67
CA ILE A 549 25.41 -39.25 -24.92
C ILE A 549 26.34 -38.03 -25.08
N ALA A 550 26.57 -37.27 -24.01
CA ALA A 550 27.51 -36.14 -24.03
C ALA A 550 28.94 -36.58 -24.39
N ALA A 551 29.41 -37.72 -23.86
CA ALA A 551 30.72 -38.29 -24.16
C ALA A 551 30.83 -38.70 -25.63
N SER A 552 29.80 -39.38 -26.14
CA SER A 552 29.73 -39.83 -27.53
C SER A 552 29.75 -38.65 -28.50
N PHE A 553 29.00 -37.58 -28.20
CA PHE A 553 28.98 -36.36 -29.01
C PHE A 553 30.34 -35.66 -29.02
N ALA A 554 30.97 -35.49 -27.85
CA ALA A 554 32.29 -34.86 -27.74
C ALA A 554 33.35 -35.65 -28.52
N THR A 555 33.38 -36.97 -28.37
CA THR A 555 34.31 -37.86 -29.10
C THR A 555 34.13 -37.74 -30.61
N LEU A 556 32.88 -37.74 -31.09
CA LEU A 556 32.58 -37.61 -32.52
C LEU A 556 33.03 -36.26 -33.09
N LYS A 557 32.87 -35.16 -32.34
CA LYS A 557 33.25 -33.82 -32.79
C LYS A 557 34.74 -33.52 -32.69
N LEU A 558 35.45 -34.14 -31.75
CA LEU A 558 36.89 -33.92 -31.57
C LEU A 558 37.76 -34.82 -32.46
N ASN A 559 37.18 -35.86 -33.05
CA ASN A 559 37.84 -36.75 -34.03
C ASN A 559 37.53 -36.40 -35.50
N GLN A 560 36.73 -35.34 -35.74
CA GLN A 560 36.45 -34.75 -37.06
C GLN A 560 37.32 -33.53 -37.28
#